data_AF-Q86HV8-F1
#
_entry.id   AF-Q86HV8-F1
#
_cell.length_a   1.000
_cell.length_b   1.000
_cell.length_c   1.000
_cell.angle_alpha   90.00
_cell.angle_beta   90.00
_cell.angle_gamma   90.00
#
_symmetry.space_group_name_H-M   'P 1'
#
loop_
_entity.id
_entity.type
_entity.pdbx_description
1 polymer ?
#
loop_
_entity_poly.entity_id
_entity_poly.type
_entity_poly.pdbx_seq_one_letter_code
_entity_poly.pdbx_strand_id
1 'polypeptide(L)'
;MNKILSLFLITILLISKVMSSSEECKLCTDFMYDSLNELIEIAINGGVIGSCGALCNKLGIAPLCMVCAIACDAVGINGFMDLLQDVFPDPIYICESVKMCQYNDKANATITEVVINPMSGNVGDTFKIGVSFNVTNTIATGEILWNVVDPRGFQFGETEVIIDAAPSIYGAAFSFQATPSEQEEFPPGEYQLQMQICEGTCGSPHPHSYILSNQYLNFTII
;
A
#
# COMPACT_ATOMS: atom_id res chain seq x y z
N MET A 1 4.13 42.99 -27.40
CA MET A 1 4.29 41.51 -27.43
C MET A 1 4.19 40.95 -26.02
N ASN A 2 3.01 40.84 -25.39
CA ASN A 2 2.92 40.23 -24.05
C ASN A 2 1.54 39.66 -23.61
N LYS A 3 0.47 39.82 -24.40
CA LYS A 3 -0.84 39.26 -24.02
C LYS A 3 -1.04 37.78 -24.41
N ILE A 4 -0.35 37.31 -25.45
CA ILE A 4 -0.48 35.92 -25.93
C ILE A 4 0.23 34.94 -24.98
N LEU A 5 1.35 35.34 -24.37
CA LEU A 5 2.08 34.50 -23.41
C LEU A 5 1.29 34.31 -22.10
N SER A 6 0.59 35.34 -21.63
CA SER A 6 -0.32 35.23 -20.48
C SER A 6 -1.51 34.30 -20.74
N LEU A 7 -2.09 34.31 -21.95
CA LEU A 7 -3.20 33.39 -22.25
C LEU A 7 -2.73 31.94 -22.24
N PHE A 8 -1.56 31.64 -22.83
CA PHE A 8 -1.04 30.26 -22.82
C PHE A 8 -0.71 29.77 -21.41
N LEU A 9 -0.20 30.61 -20.51
CA LEU A 9 0.03 30.21 -19.13
C LEU A 9 -1.27 29.91 -18.38
N ILE A 10 -2.33 30.70 -18.61
CA ILE A 10 -3.64 30.47 -18.00
C ILE A 10 -4.28 29.20 -18.56
N THR A 11 -4.16 28.94 -19.87
CA THR A 11 -4.70 27.71 -20.45
C THR A 11 -3.94 26.46 -19.99
N ILE A 12 -2.62 26.53 -19.81
CA ILE A 12 -1.83 25.40 -19.28
C ILE A 12 -2.19 25.14 -17.81
N LEU A 13 -2.44 26.18 -17.01
CA LEU A 13 -2.95 26.02 -15.64
C LEU A 13 -4.37 25.43 -15.59
N LEU A 14 -5.20 25.65 -16.61
CA LEU A 14 -6.55 25.05 -16.66
C LEU A 14 -6.57 23.58 -17.11
N ILE A 15 -5.45 23.06 -17.66
CA ILE A 15 -5.30 21.63 -17.98
C ILE A 15 -4.61 20.89 -16.83
N SER A 16 -4.49 21.49 -15.64
CA SER A 16 -4.44 20.65 -14.44
C SER A 16 -5.75 19.87 -14.43
N LYS A 17 -5.72 18.66 -15.01
CA LYS A 17 -6.63 17.60 -14.65
C LYS A 17 -6.60 17.62 -13.14
N VAL A 18 -7.69 18.11 -12.55
CA VAL A 18 -7.94 17.94 -11.14
C VAL A 18 -8.03 16.43 -11.01
N MET A 19 -6.90 15.81 -10.64
CA MET A 19 -6.88 14.39 -10.33
C MET A 19 -7.90 14.20 -9.21
N SER A 20 -8.67 13.12 -9.26
CA SER A 20 -9.55 12.86 -8.13
C SER A 20 -8.68 12.57 -6.90
N SER A 21 -9.22 12.82 -5.69
CA SER A 21 -8.54 12.46 -4.45
C SER A 21 -8.11 11.00 -4.42
N SER A 22 -8.89 10.10 -5.03
CA SER A 22 -8.56 8.69 -5.17
C SER A 22 -7.34 8.44 -6.07
N GLU A 23 -7.19 9.20 -7.17
CA GLU A 23 -6.04 9.08 -8.08
C GLU A 23 -4.77 9.66 -7.44
N GLU A 24 -4.90 10.76 -6.69
CA GLU A 24 -3.80 11.34 -5.91
C GLU A 24 -3.32 10.40 -4.82
N CYS A 25 -4.27 9.81 -4.07
CA CYS A 25 -3.95 8.80 -3.06
C CYS A 25 -3.25 7.60 -3.68
N LYS A 26 -3.79 7.03 -4.77
CA LYS A 26 -3.17 5.91 -5.47
C LYS A 26 -1.74 6.22 -5.91
N LEU A 27 -1.53 7.39 -6.50
CA LEU A 27 -0.21 7.82 -6.94
C LEU A 27 0.77 7.93 -5.77
N CYS A 28 0.32 8.44 -4.62
CA CYS A 28 1.12 8.51 -3.42
C CYS A 28 1.46 7.11 -2.88
N THR A 29 0.46 6.24 -2.70
CA THR A 29 0.68 4.90 -2.14
C THR A 29 1.60 4.09 -3.05
N ASP A 30 1.34 4.04 -4.36
CA ASP A 30 2.19 3.34 -5.32
C ASP A 30 3.64 3.85 -5.24
N PHE A 31 3.82 5.18 -5.21
CA PHE A 31 5.14 5.79 -5.06
C PHE A 31 5.84 5.39 -3.76
N MET A 32 5.12 5.44 -2.63
CA MET A 32 5.70 5.11 -1.33
C MET A 32 6.04 3.61 -1.24
N TYR A 33 5.18 2.70 -1.71
CA TYR A 33 5.53 1.26 -1.75
C TYR A 33 6.78 1.00 -2.61
N ASP A 34 6.92 1.68 -3.75
CA ASP A 34 8.06 1.48 -4.66
C ASP A 34 9.36 2.13 -4.16
N SER A 35 9.26 3.32 -3.55
CA SER A 35 10.43 4.21 -3.33
C SER A 35 10.78 4.43 -1.85
N LEU A 36 9.98 3.93 -0.89
CA LEU A 36 10.19 4.22 0.53
C LEU A 36 11.58 3.78 1.02
N ASN A 37 12.04 2.59 0.66
CA ASN A 37 13.36 2.10 1.09
C ASN A 37 14.51 2.96 0.52
N GLU A 38 14.40 3.40 -0.73
CA GLU A 38 15.38 4.30 -1.34
C GLU A 38 15.36 5.67 -0.65
N LEU A 39 14.17 6.20 -0.35
CA LEU A 39 14.01 7.45 0.40
C LEU A 39 14.59 7.36 1.81
N ILE A 40 14.41 6.24 2.51
CA ILE A 40 15.01 5.98 3.83
C ILE A 40 16.53 5.95 3.71
N GLU A 41 17.07 5.27 2.70
CA GLU A 41 18.52 5.22 2.48
C GLU A 41 19.08 6.63 2.19
N ILE A 42 18.41 7.41 1.35
CA ILE A 42 18.76 8.81 1.07
C ILE A 42 18.64 9.66 2.34
N ALA A 43 17.64 9.43 3.18
CA ALA A 43 17.44 10.17 4.41
C ALA A 43 18.57 9.92 5.43
N ILE A 44 18.99 8.66 5.57
CA ILE A 44 20.04 8.25 6.51
C ILE A 44 21.44 8.64 6.00
N ASN A 45 21.72 8.45 4.71
CA ASN A 45 23.06 8.59 4.13
C ASN A 45 23.28 9.89 3.35
N GLY A 46 22.22 10.63 3.00
CA GLY A 46 22.26 11.79 2.11
C GLY A 46 22.85 13.05 2.72
N GLY A 47 23.18 13.04 4.01
CA GLY A 47 23.69 14.20 4.74
C GLY A 47 22.60 15.25 4.98
N VAL A 48 22.98 16.52 5.04
CA VAL A 48 22.02 17.61 5.28
C VAL A 48 21.26 17.93 3.99
N ILE A 49 19.99 17.54 3.94
CA ILE A 49 19.09 17.83 2.83
C ILE A 49 18.30 19.10 3.16
N GLY A 50 18.58 20.19 2.43
CA GLY A 50 18.04 21.51 2.76
C GLY A 50 16.61 21.78 2.26
N SER A 51 16.06 20.94 1.38
CA SER A 51 14.71 21.14 0.84
C SER A 51 14.13 19.86 0.24
N CYS A 52 12.82 19.82 0.09
CA CYS A 52 12.09 18.73 -0.57
C CYS A 52 12.58 18.50 -2.01
N GLY A 53 12.73 19.57 -2.80
CA GLY A 53 13.30 19.43 -4.14
C GLY A 53 14.71 18.83 -4.16
N ALA A 54 15.55 19.13 -3.16
CA ALA A 54 16.89 18.55 -3.07
C ALA A 54 16.85 17.07 -2.68
N LEU A 55 15.94 16.66 -1.79
CA LEU A 55 15.67 15.25 -1.45
C LEU A 55 15.19 14.50 -2.69
N CYS A 56 14.10 14.96 -3.28
CA CYS A 56 13.37 14.23 -4.31
C CYS A 56 14.15 14.12 -5.61
N ASN A 57 15.01 15.09 -5.94
CA ASN A 57 15.91 14.99 -7.09
C ASN A 57 16.95 13.86 -6.97
N LYS A 58 17.16 13.28 -5.78
CA LYS A 58 18.07 12.13 -5.60
C LYS A 58 17.53 10.84 -6.20
N LEU A 59 16.21 10.70 -6.32
CA LEU A 59 15.56 9.51 -6.91
C LEU A 59 15.86 9.36 -8.41
N GLY A 60 16.32 10.43 -9.09
CA GLY A 60 16.73 10.39 -10.50
C GLY A 60 15.61 10.17 -11.54
N ILE A 61 14.39 9.83 -11.12
CA ILE A 61 13.25 9.53 -11.99
C ILE A 61 12.23 10.67 -11.93
N ALA A 62 12.17 11.48 -13.00
CA ALA A 62 11.45 12.76 -12.99
C ALA A 62 9.98 12.72 -12.55
N PRO A 63 9.12 11.76 -12.97
CA PRO A 63 7.76 11.66 -12.46
C PRO A 63 7.70 11.38 -10.94
N LEU A 64 8.57 10.51 -10.44
CA LEU A 64 8.63 10.18 -9.01
C LEU A 64 9.14 11.37 -8.19
N CYS A 65 10.07 12.16 -8.74
CA CYS A 65 10.52 13.40 -8.11
C CYS A 65 9.36 14.37 -7.85
N MET A 66 8.36 14.42 -8.74
CA MET A 66 7.21 15.31 -8.58
C MET A 66 6.30 14.87 -7.43
N VAL A 67 5.96 13.57 -7.36
CA VAL A 67 5.12 13.02 -6.28
C VAL A 67 5.80 13.21 -4.94
N CYS A 68 7.10 12.86 -4.86
CA CYS A 68 7.93 13.10 -3.68
C CYS A 68 7.91 14.57 -3.26
N ALA A 69 8.11 15.50 -4.21
CA ALA A 69 8.19 16.92 -3.90
C ALA A 69 6.84 17.44 -3.37
N ILE A 70 5.73 17.02 -3.97
CA ILE A 70 4.38 17.39 -3.52
C ILE A 70 4.11 16.87 -2.10
N ALA A 71 4.37 15.58 -1.86
CA ALA A 71 4.19 14.97 -0.54
C ALA A 71 5.06 15.64 0.53
N CYS A 72 6.34 15.89 0.21
CA CYS A 72 7.26 16.53 1.12
C CYS A 72 6.91 18.01 1.38
N ASP A 73 6.53 18.78 0.35
CA ASP A 73 6.17 20.19 0.50
C ASP A 73 4.89 20.37 1.34
N ALA A 74 4.00 19.37 1.38
CA ALA A 74 2.78 19.40 2.18
C ALA A 74 3.05 19.43 3.71
N VAL A 75 4.14 18.78 4.16
CA VAL A 75 4.53 18.72 5.58
C VAL A 75 5.84 19.45 5.90
N GLY A 76 6.52 19.94 4.86
CA GLY A 76 7.87 20.49 4.92
C GLY A 76 8.94 19.41 5.07
N ILE A 77 10.17 19.73 4.66
CA ILE A 77 11.28 18.77 4.63
C ILE A 77 11.51 18.08 5.98
N ASN A 78 11.44 18.79 7.10
CA ASN A 78 11.63 18.16 8.40
C ASN A 78 10.50 17.17 8.72
N GLY A 79 9.23 17.56 8.51
CA GLY A 79 8.11 16.66 8.76
C GLY A 79 8.13 15.42 7.85
N PHE A 80 8.55 15.58 6.60
CA PHE A 80 8.70 14.45 5.68
C PHE A 80 9.86 13.53 6.10
N MET A 81 10.98 14.11 6.53
CA MET A 81 12.11 13.35 7.05
C MET A 81 11.78 12.62 8.36
N ASP A 82 10.93 13.20 9.21
CA ASP A 82 10.43 12.55 10.43
C ASP A 82 9.54 11.35 10.08
N LEU A 83 8.70 11.46 9.05
CA LEU A 83 7.87 10.36 8.53
C LEU A 83 8.72 9.22 7.94
N LEU A 84 9.77 9.54 7.18
CA LEU A 84 10.68 8.54 6.61
C LEU A 84 11.54 7.84 7.67
N GLN A 85 11.91 8.55 8.74
CA GLN A 85 12.74 8.02 9.83
C GLN A 85 11.91 7.51 11.01
N ASP A 86 10.60 7.37 10.84
CA ASP A 86 9.74 6.74 11.83
C ASP A 86 10.22 5.31 12.12
N VAL A 87 9.90 4.80 13.32
CA VAL A 87 10.29 3.42 13.71
C VAL A 87 9.58 2.37 12.86
N PHE A 88 8.41 2.71 12.31
CA PHE A 88 7.58 1.88 11.45
C PHE A 88 7.14 2.70 10.23
N PRO A 89 8.04 3.01 9.28
CA PRO A 89 7.67 3.82 8.12
C PRO A 89 6.62 3.07 7.28
N ASP A 90 5.48 3.72 7.08
CA ASP A 90 4.25 3.12 6.56
C ASP A 90 3.75 3.90 5.34
N PRO A 91 3.69 3.28 4.14
CA PRO A 91 3.26 3.95 2.92
C PRO A 91 1.90 4.66 3.01
N ILE A 92 0.87 4.01 3.56
CA ILE A 92 -0.48 4.58 3.64
C ILE A 92 -0.50 5.72 4.67
N TYR A 93 0.05 5.50 5.86
CA TYR A 93 0.08 6.53 6.91
C TYR A 93 0.86 7.77 6.47
N ILE A 94 1.96 7.60 5.73
CA ILE A 94 2.71 8.72 5.15
C ILE A 94 1.81 9.51 4.18
N CYS A 95 1.09 8.82 3.29
CA CYS A 95 0.17 9.46 2.34
C CYS A 95 -1.02 10.17 3.01
N GLU A 96 -1.52 9.67 4.13
CA GLU A 96 -2.53 10.33 4.96
C GLU A 96 -1.98 11.55 5.72
N SER A 97 -0.73 11.45 6.19
CA SER A 97 -0.04 12.52 6.91
C SER A 97 0.20 13.72 6.00
N VAL A 98 0.58 13.48 4.73
CA VAL A 98 0.75 14.51 3.70
C VAL A 98 -0.56 14.92 3.00
N LYS A 99 -1.70 14.39 3.46
CA LYS A 99 -3.07 14.74 2.98
C LYS A 99 -3.37 14.37 1.53
N MET A 100 -2.63 13.41 0.96
CA MET A 100 -2.93 12.84 -0.35
C MET A 100 -3.91 11.66 -0.26
N CYS A 101 -3.97 10.99 0.88
CA CYS A 101 -4.97 9.97 1.19
C CYS A 101 -5.91 10.42 2.30
N GLN A 102 -7.16 9.95 2.22
CA GLN A 102 -8.16 10.10 3.28
C GLN A 102 -8.15 8.86 4.17
N TYR A 103 -8.57 9.03 5.41
CA TYR A 103 -8.84 7.94 6.34
C TYR A 103 -10.28 8.00 6.85
N ASN A 104 -10.78 6.89 7.34
CA ASN A 104 -12.06 6.79 8.01
C ASN A 104 -11.96 5.95 9.29
N ASP A 105 -11.92 6.61 10.46
CA ASP A 105 -11.94 5.96 11.78
C ASP A 105 -13.24 5.19 12.09
N LYS A 106 -14.19 5.17 11.16
CA LYS A 106 -15.45 4.43 11.24
C LYS A 106 -15.64 3.45 10.09
N ALA A 107 -14.61 3.21 9.27
CA ALA A 107 -14.65 2.21 8.22
C ALA A 107 -15.10 0.87 8.79
N ASN A 108 -15.85 0.11 7.99
CA ASN A 108 -16.36 -1.19 8.45
C ASN A 108 -16.57 -2.11 7.26
N ALA A 109 -15.90 -3.26 7.29
CA ALA A 109 -16.06 -4.33 6.33
C ALA A 109 -15.99 -5.68 7.04
N THR A 110 -16.63 -6.69 6.45
CA THR A 110 -16.59 -8.06 6.96
C THR A 110 -16.23 -9.00 5.83
N ILE A 111 -15.20 -9.83 6.03
CA ILE A 111 -14.87 -10.92 5.11
C ILE A 111 -16.01 -11.94 5.19
N THR A 112 -16.67 -12.17 4.06
CA THR A 112 -17.80 -13.11 3.96
C THR A 112 -17.37 -14.48 3.50
N GLU A 113 -16.28 -14.58 2.72
CA GLU A 113 -15.77 -15.85 2.21
C GLU A 113 -14.27 -15.76 1.95
N VAL A 114 -13.54 -16.84 2.26
CA VAL A 114 -12.16 -17.08 1.85
C VAL A 114 -12.10 -18.46 1.22
N VAL A 115 -11.49 -18.56 0.05
CA VAL A 115 -11.27 -19.81 -0.67
C VAL A 115 -9.82 -19.95 -1.07
N ILE A 116 -9.31 -21.18 -1.07
CA ILE A 116 -8.03 -21.52 -1.68
C ILE A 116 -8.19 -22.77 -2.55
N ASN A 117 -7.60 -22.74 -3.74
CA ASN A 117 -7.65 -23.85 -4.68
C ASN A 117 -6.27 -24.07 -5.35
N PRO A 118 -5.69 -25.27 -5.23
CA PRO A 118 -6.25 -26.45 -4.57
C PRO A 118 -6.19 -26.37 -3.04
N MET A 119 -7.10 -27.06 -2.34
CA MET A 119 -7.03 -27.22 -0.87
C MET A 119 -5.89 -28.16 -0.44
N SER A 120 -5.39 -28.98 -1.36
CA SER A 120 -4.23 -29.85 -1.19
C SER A 120 -3.47 -29.87 -2.52
N GLY A 121 -2.19 -29.52 -2.49
CA GLY A 121 -1.33 -29.52 -3.68
C GLY A 121 0.07 -30.01 -3.35
N ASN A 122 0.94 -30.03 -4.35
CA ASN A 122 2.35 -30.39 -4.21
C ASN A 122 3.23 -29.14 -4.27
N VAL A 123 4.47 -29.27 -3.81
CA VAL A 123 5.52 -28.29 -4.14
C VAL A 123 5.57 -28.08 -5.66
N GLY A 124 5.60 -26.81 -6.09
CA GLY A 124 5.56 -26.38 -7.50
C GLY A 124 4.16 -26.06 -8.03
N ASP A 125 3.08 -26.46 -7.33
CA ASP A 125 1.72 -26.11 -7.72
C ASP A 125 1.42 -24.62 -7.48
N THR A 126 0.49 -24.08 -8.26
CA THR A 126 -0.07 -22.73 -8.06
C THR A 126 -1.33 -22.82 -7.21
N PHE A 127 -1.34 -22.11 -6.09
CA PHE A 127 -2.49 -21.96 -5.21
C PHE A 127 -3.17 -20.62 -5.51
N LYS A 128 -4.46 -20.67 -5.85
CA LYS A 128 -5.29 -19.50 -6.10
C LYS A 128 -6.10 -19.19 -4.84
N ILE A 129 -6.00 -17.97 -4.38
CA ILE A 129 -6.71 -17.45 -3.22
C ILE A 129 -7.83 -16.53 -3.71
N GLY A 130 -9.02 -16.67 -3.15
CA GLY A 130 -10.12 -15.76 -3.37
C GLY A 130 -10.64 -15.25 -2.04
N VAL A 131 -10.96 -13.95 -1.97
CA VAL A 131 -11.63 -13.34 -0.83
C VAL A 131 -12.85 -12.57 -1.31
N SER A 132 -13.96 -12.72 -0.60
CA SER A 132 -15.13 -11.85 -0.76
C SER A 132 -15.42 -11.14 0.55
N PHE A 133 -15.83 -9.89 0.47
CA PHE A 133 -16.10 -9.06 1.64
C PHE A 133 -17.20 -8.04 1.38
N ASN A 134 -17.92 -7.72 2.45
CA ASN A 134 -18.99 -6.74 2.43
C ASN A 134 -18.55 -5.49 3.19
N VAL A 135 -18.42 -4.37 2.48
CA VAL A 135 -18.19 -3.06 3.07
C VAL A 135 -19.53 -2.48 3.50
N THR A 136 -19.66 -2.11 4.77
CA THR A 136 -20.88 -1.51 5.34
C THR A 136 -20.69 -0.04 5.70
N ASN A 137 -19.45 0.39 5.89
CA ASN A 137 -19.06 1.79 5.95
C ASN A 137 -17.74 1.95 5.18
N THR A 138 -17.63 3.02 4.38
CA THR A 138 -16.56 3.20 3.40
C THR A 138 -15.17 2.96 3.99
N ILE A 139 -14.35 2.16 3.31
CA ILE A 139 -12.90 2.11 3.55
C ILE A 139 -12.29 3.27 2.76
N ALA A 140 -11.62 4.21 3.42
CA ALA A 140 -11.09 5.38 2.72
C ALA A 140 -9.75 5.05 2.06
N THR A 141 -8.74 4.69 2.87
CA THR A 141 -7.50 4.10 2.36
C THR A 141 -7.15 2.94 3.27
N GLY A 142 -7.05 1.74 2.70
CA GLY A 142 -6.81 0.53 3.46
C GLY A 142 -6.13 -0.53 2.61
N GLU A 143 -6.08 -1.75 3.11
CA GLU A 143 -5.51 -2.86 2.36
C GLU A 143 -6.19 -4.19 2.63
N ILE A 144 -6.03 -5.10 1.67
CA ILE A 144 -6.26 -6.53 1.83
C ILE A 144 -4.88 -7.16 2.02
N LEU A 145 -4.67 -7.82 3.15
CA LEU A 145 -3.47 -8.62 3.40
C LEU A 145 -3.85 -10.09 3.29
N TRP A 146 -3.10 -10.85 2.50
CA TRP A 146 -3.08 -12.31 2.59
C TRP A 146 -1.71 -12.76 3.09
N ASN A 147 -1.71 -13.69 4.04
CA ASN A 147 -0.50 -14.22 4.65
C ASN A 147 -0.64 -15.74 4.77
N VAL A 148 0.40 -16.48 4.44
CA VAL A 148 0.46 -17.93 4.57
C VAL A 148 1.50 -18.28 5.62
N VAL A 149 1.06 -19.03 6.63
CA VAL A 149 1.93 -19.57 7.69
C VAL A 149 2.25 -21.02 7.38
N ASP A 150 3.53 -21.35 7.27
CA ASP A 150 4.02 -22.71 7.04
C ASP A 150 3.92 -23.58 8.32
N PRO A 151 4.08 -24.92 8.21
CA PRO A 151 4.06 -25.84 9.35
C PRO A 151 5.09 -25.55 10.45
N ARG A 152 6.06 -24.68 10.20
CA ARG A 152 7.13 -24.28 11.12
C ARG A 152 6.92 -22.88 11.69
N GLY A 153 5.90 -22.16 11.23
CA GLY A 153 5.56 -20.80 11.65
C GLY A 153 6.19 -19.68 10.83
N PHE A 154 6.90 -19.98 9.74
CA PHE A 154 7.38 -18.96 8.80
C PHE A 154 6.21 -18.40 7.99
N GLN A 155 6.30 -17.12 7.64
CA GLN A 155 5.20 -16.38 7.04
C GLN A 155 5.65 -15.72 5.74
N PHE A 156 4.79 -15.75 4.73
CA PHE A 156 4.94 -15.00 3.48
C PHE A 156 3.57 -14.56 2.98
N GLY A 157 3.52 -13.46 2.23
CA GLY A 157 2.26 -12.87 1.82
C GLY A 157 2.43 -11.59 1.04
N GLU A 158 1.32 -11.03 0.60
CA GLU A 158 1.27 -9.74 -0.10
C GLU A 158 0.07 -8.92 0.38
N THR A 159 0.12 -7.63 0.05
CA THR A 159 -0.93 -6.66 0.32
C THR A 159 -1.45 -6.07 -0.98
N GLU A 160 -2.74 -5.74 -1.03
CA GLU A 160 -3.34 -4.93 -2.10
C GLU A 160 -4.05 -3.72 -1.49
N VAL A 161 -3.71 -2.52 -1.97
CA VAL A 161 -4.30 -1.26 -1.49
C VAL A 161 -5.74 -1.11 -1.99
N ILE A 162 -6.64 -0.76 -1.08
CA ILE A 162 -8.03 -0.38 -1.36
C ILE A 162 -8.18 1.12 -1.15
N ILE A 163 -8.76 1.83 -2.13
CA ILE A 163 -9.03 3.27 -2.04
C ILE A 163 -10.51 3.51 -2.32
N ASP A 164 -11.16 4.27 -1.43
CA ASP A 164 -12.54 4.74 -1.52
C ASP A 164 -13.57 3.62 -1.79
N ALA A 165 -13.42 2.46 -1.14
CA ALA A 165 -14.39 1.38 -1.27
C ALA A 165 -15.68 1.72 -0.50
N ALA A 166 -16.71 2.16 -1.22
CA ALA A 166 -18.02 2.48 -0.70
C ALA A 166 -18.81 1.23 -0.23
N PRO A 167 -19.92 1.37 0.51
CA PRO A 167 -20.71 0.23 0.96
C PRO A 167 -21.24 -0.63 -0.21
N SER A 168 -20.71 -1.85 -0.33
CA SER A 168 -21.01 -2.83 -1.38
C SER A 168 -20.32 -4.16 -1.05
N ILE A 169 -20.58 -5.18 -1.86
CA ILE A 169 -19.83 -6.43 -1.87
C ILE A 169 -18.70 -6.31 -2.89
N TYR A 170 -17.50 -6.73 -2.48
CA TYR A 170 -16.29 -6.77 -3.29
C TYR A 170 -15.64 -8.16 -3.20
N GLY A 171 -14.70 -8.41 -4.10
CA GLY A 171 -13.81 -9.54 -3.99
C GLY A 171 -12.46 -9.24 -4.63
N ALA A 172 -11.45 -9.96 -4.17
CA ALA A 172 -10.09 -9.93 -4.71
C ALA A 172 -9.60 -11.36 -4.92
N ALA A 173 -8.63 -11.52 -5.81
CA ALA A 173 -8.06 -12.81 -6.15
C ALA A 173 -6.54 -12.70 -6.22
N PHE A 174 -5.87 -13.61 -5.53
CA PHE A 174 -4.42 -13.70 -5.47
C PHE A 174 -3.98 -15.09 -5.92
N SER A 175 -2.70 -15.26 -6.20
CA SER A 175 -2.12 -16.60 -6.28
C SER A 175 -0.64 -16.59 -5.97
N PHE A 176 -0.16 -17.66 -5.38
CA PHE A 176 1.26 -17.92 -5.23
C PHE A 176 1.61 -19.29 -5.82
N GLN A 177 2.86 -19.48 -6.18
CA GLN A 177 3.38 -20.78 -6.58
C GLN A 177 4.29 -21.31 -5.47
N ALA A 178 4.10 -22.56 -5.05
CA ALA A 178 4.89 -23.18 -4.00
C ALA A 178 6.29 -23.60 -4.52
N THR A 179 7.05 -22.65 -5.06
CA THR A 179 8.37 -22.87 -5.65
C THR A 179 9.45 -22.56 -4.62
N PRO A 180 10.25 -23.55 -4.18
CA PRO A 180 11.25 -23.33 -3.14
C PRO A 180 12.29 -22.27 -3.51
N SER A 181 12.57 -21.37 -2.57
CA SER A 181 13.63 -20.36 -2.60
C SER A 181 14.47 -20.42 -1.32
N GLU A 182 15.53 -19.60 -1.22
CA GLU A 182 16.32 -19.49 0.01
C GLU A 182 15.50 -18.94 1.19
N GLN A 183 14.42 -18.21 0.91
CA GLN A 183 13.55 -17.60 1.93
C GLN A 183 12.30 -18.46 2.21
N GLU A 184 11.82 -19.22 1.22
CA GLU A 184 10.55 -19.94 1.26
C GLU A 184 10.76 -21.40 0.82
N GLU A 185 10.97 -22.33 1.77
CA GLU A 185 11.33 -23.71 1.44
C GLU A 185 10.13 -24.63 1.10
N PHE A 186 8.91 -24.20 1.42
CA PHE A 186 7.66 -24.96 1.26
C PHE A 186 7.70 -26.41 1.80
N PRO A 187 7.99 -26.66 3.09
CA PRO A 187 7.96 -28.01 3.66
C PRO A 187 6.58 -28.65 3.55
N PRO A 188 6.47 -29.98 3.41
CA PRO A 188 5.18 -30.65 3.40
C PRO A 188 4.48 -30.51 4.77
N GLY A 189 3.16 -30.33 4.75
CA GLY A 189 2.35 -30.22 5.96
C GLY A 189 1.12 -29.32 5.81
N GLU A 190 0.50 -28.99 6.94
CA GLU A 190 -0.63 -28.06 7.01
C GLU A 190 -0.13 -26.62 7.07
N TYR A 191 -0.63 -25.80 6.15
CA TYR A 191 -0.42 -24.37 6.07
C TYR A 191 -1.70 -23.67 6.51
N GLN A 192 -1.55 -22.45 7.04
CA GLN A 192 -2.68 -21.58 7.36
C GLN A 192 -2.63 -20.33 6.48
N LEU A 193 -3.64 -20.16 5.64
CA LEU A 193 -3.95 -18.89 5.00
C LEU A 193 -4.66 -17.99 6.00
N GLN A 194 -4.17 -16.76 6.15
CA GLN A 194 -4.75 -15.69 6.92
C GLN A 194 -5.14 -14.58 5.96
N MET A 195 -6.40 -14.16 6.00
CA MET A 195 -6.90 -13.00 5.25
C MET A 195 -7.26 -11.89 6.22
N GLN A 196 -6.85 -10.66 5.92
CA GLN A 196 -7.23 -9.48 6.67
C GLN A 196 -7.67 -8.36 5.72
N ILE A 197 -8.60 -7.55 6.18
CA ILE A 197 -8.98 -6.28 5.56
C ILE A 197 -8.85 -5.21 6.63
N CYS A 198 -8.19 -4.11 6.30
CA CYS A 198 -7.87 -3.04 7.24
C CYS A 198 -8.27 -1.68 6.68
N GLU A 199 -8.59 -0.74 7.57
CA GLU A 199 -8.36 0.68 7.30
C GLU A 199 -6.90 0.95 7.63
N GLY A 200 -6.22 1.77 6.83
CA GLY A 200 -4.77 1.90 6.86
C GLY A 200 -4.04 0.59 6.51
N THR A 201 -2.75 0.54 6.85
CA THR A 201 -1.91 -0.64 6.68
C THR A 201 -2.20 -1.68 7.78
N CYS A 202 -2.41 -2.93 7.41
CA CYS A 202 -2.65 -4.03 8.35
C CYS A 202 -1.43 -4.25 9.26
N GLY A 203 -1.67 -4.23 10.57
CA GLY A 203 -0.63 -4.40 11.58
C GLY A 203 0.20 -3.13 11.85
N SER A 204 -0.10 -2.02 11.18
CA SER A 204 0.54 -0.74 11.47
C SER A 204 0.16 -0.21 12.87
N PRO A 205 1.12 0.32 13.64
CA PRO A 205 0.84 0.94 14.94
C PRO A 205 0.38 2.41 14.83
N HIS A 206 0.33 2.96 13.62
CA HIS A 206 0.01 4.37 13.40
C HIS A 206 -1.47 4.68 13.60
N PRO A 207 -1.82 5.95 13.88
CA PRO A 207 -3.22 6.39 13.87
C PRO A 207 -3.94 5.99 12.57
N HIS A 208 -5.24 5.79 12.66
CA HIS A 208 -6.14 5.45 11.54
C HIS A 208 -5.97 4.04 10.97
N SER A 209 -4.92 3.30 11.34
CA SER A 209 -4.72 1.90 10.97
C SER A 209 -5.38 0.93 11.94
N TYR A 210 -6.29 0.07 11.46
CA TYR A 210 -6.91 -1.00 12.26
C TYR A 210 -7.54 -2.10 11.40
N ILE A 211 -7.57 -3.33 11.94
CA ILE A 211 -8.18 -4.49 11.28
C ILE A 211 -9.71 -4.38 11.33
N LEU A 212 -10.35 -4.42 10.15
CA LEU A 212 -11.81 -4.43 10.00
C LEU A 212 -12.36 -5.85 10.15
N SER A 213 -11.70 -6.82 9.53
CA SER A 213 -12.08 -8.23 9.57
C SER A 213 -10.88 -9.12 9.27
N ASN A 214 -10.87 -10.30 9.89
CA ASN A 214 -9.90 -11.36 9.61
C ASN A 214 -10.59 -12.73 9.47
N GLN A 215 -10.00 -13.61 8.66
CA GLN A 215 -10.43 -15.00 8.49
C GLN A 215 -9.21 -15.90 8.29
N TYR A 216 -9.38 -17.19 8.59
CA TYR A 216 -8.33 -18.19 8.50
C TYR A 216 -8.84 -19.42 7.76
N LEU A 217 -8.00 -20.02 6.94
CA LEU A 217 -8.29 -21.24 6.21
C LEU A 217 -7.04 -22.13 6.16
N ASN A 218 -7.17 -23.39 6.57
CA ASN A 218 -6.07 -24.34 6.47
C ASN A 218 -6.08 -25.03 5.11
N PHE A 219 -4.89 -25.31 4.58
CA PHE A 219 -4.68 -26.10 3.36
C PHE A 219 -3.40 -26.92 3.50
N THR A 220 -3.13 -27.83 2.56
CA THR A 220 -1.98 -28.74 2.68
C THR A 220 -1.09 -28.67 1.45
N ILE A 221 0.22 -28.64 1.67
CA ILE A 221 1.23 -28.91 0.65
C ILE A 221 1.86 -30.27 0.98
N ILE A 222 1.94 -31.15 -0.01
CA ILE A 222 2.48 -32.52 0.10
C ILE A 222 3.82 -32.62 -0.64
#